data_AF-A0A1H0RUR8-F1
#
_entry.id   AF-A0A1H0RUR8-F1
#
_cell.length_a   1.000
_cell.length_b   1.000
_cell.length_c   1.000
_cell.angle_alpha   90.00
_cell.angle_beta   90.00
_cell.angle_gamma   90.00
#
_symmetry.space_group_name_H-M   'P 1'
#
loop_
_entity.id
_entity.type
_entity.pdbx_description
1 polymer ?
#
loop_
_entity_poly.entity_id
_entity_poly.type
_entity_poly.pdbx_seq_one_letter_code
_entity_poly.pdbx_strand_id
1 'polypeptide(L)'
;MSRMKNEGEQRQQDINRDDGSGILKTITMILLASTTDPVEGSILPVIFTIIGAIWTLSVFFINYQNEKLKKKIEHFKLLKDYNAELKKWANNTIDLMSTAGHLCLLDPKKDSQFYNQRHNLLIALSAEIDKGRFFLPNTEIDGHGQYKAAAYQGFRVKALNVLVDCYDLVKSIDYMDQQKNIPVTKQIMECKRNFVSEVQIQLDPRKFEIDFIETIKQGL
;
A
#
# COMPACT_ATOMS: atom_id res chain seq x y z
N MET A 1 -22.68 -3.95 19.45
CA MET A 1 -21.64 -5.00 19.37
C MET A 1 -22.08 -6.27 18.59
N SER A 2 -23.37 -6.57 18.41
CA SER A 2 -23.80 -7.79 17.68
C SER A 2 -23.76 -7.74 16.15
N ARG A 3 -23.59 -6.57 15.52
CA ARG A 3 -23.61 -6.46 14.05
C ARG A 3 -22.28 -6.83 13.37
N MET A 4 -21.15 -6.64 14.05
CA MET A 4 -19.82 -6.96 13.49
C MET A 4 -19.44 -8.45 13.61
N LYS A 5 -20.18 -9.26 14.38
CA LYS A 5 -19.94 -10.70 14.49
C LYS A 5 -20.52 -11.48 13.30
N ASN A 6 -21.65 -11.01 12.74
CA ASN A 6 -22.33 -11.66 11.61
C ASN A 6 -21.60 -11.51 10.27
N GLU A 7 -20.89 -10.38 10.04
CA GLU A 7 -20.18 -10.17 8.77
C GLU A 7 -18.89 -11.00 8.66
N GLY A 8 -18.29 -11.36 9.80
CA GLY A 8 -17.14 -12.28 9.85
C GLY A 8 -17.52 -13.73 9.57
N GLU A 9 -18.68 -14.19 10.07
CA GLU A 9 -19.17 -15.55 9.85
C GLU A 9 -19.70 -15.76 8.41
N GLN A 10 -20.29 -14.74 7.79
CA GLN A 10 -20.72 -14.81 6.39
C GLN A 10 -19.54 -14.83 5.40
N ARG A 11 -18.46 -14.07 5.65
CA ARG A 11 -17.26 -14.17 4.80
C ARG A 11 -16.52 -15.50 4.95
N GLN A 12 -16.54 -16.10 6.13
CA GLN A 12 -15.94 -17.43 6.33
C GLN A 12 -16.76 -18.55 5.66
N GLN A 13 -18.08 -18.38 5.52
CA GLN A 13 -18.96 -19.31 4.80
C GLN A 13 -18.86 -19.18 3.27
N ASP A 14 -18.63 -17.97 2.73
CA ASP A 14 -18.48 -17.78 1.29
C ASP A 14 -17.10 -18.21 0.77
N ILE A 15 -16.04 -18.16 1.59
CA ILE A 15 -14.71 -18.70 1.24
C ILE A 15 -14.73 -20.25 1.23
N ASN A 16 -15.63 -20.90 1.98
CA ASN A 16 -15.77 -22.36 2.02
C ASN A 16 -16.74 -22.93 0.96
N ARG A 17 -17.37 -22.09 0.13
CA ARG A 17 -18.31 -22.53 -0.92
C ARG A 17 -17.70 -22.73 -2.30
N ASP A 18 -16.44 -22.38 -2.47
CA ASP A 18 -15.69 -22.59 -3.72
C ASP A 18 -14.61 -23.65 -3.52
N ASP A 19 -14.95 -24.73 -2.80
CA ASP A 19 -14.07 -25.88 -2.70
C ASP A 19 -14.18 -26.72 -3.98
N GLY A 20 -13.04 -27.20 -4.47
CA GLY A 20 -13.00 -28.16 -5.57
C GLY A 20 -13.73 -29.49 -5.27
N SER A 21 -14.48 -29.63 -4.17
CA SER A 21 -15.27 -30.83 -3.88
C SER A 21 -16.47 -30.98 -4.81
N GLY A 22 -17.03 -29.90 -5.36
CA GLY A 22 -18.07 -30.02 -6.39
C GLY A 22 -17.57 -30.73 -7.65
N ILE A 23 -16.36 -30.36 -8.08
CA ILE A 23 -15.70 -30.95 -9.25
C ILE A 23 -15.19 -32.36 -8.92
N LEU A 24 -14.56 -32.57 -7.75
CA LEU A 24 -14.15 -33.91 -7.32
C LEU A 24 -15.33 -34.88 -7.15
N LYS A 25 -16.47 -34.42 -6.62
CA LYS A 25 -17.70 -35.23 -6.49
C LYS A 25 -18.27 -35.60 -7.86
N THR A 26 -18.22 -34.67 -8.82
CA THR A 26 -18.66 -34.92 -10.19
C THR A 26 -17.74 -35.91 -10.91
N ILE A 27 -16.42 -35.78 -10.73
CA ILE A 27 -15.42 -36.74 -11.25
C ILE A 27 -15.63 -38.13 -10.63
N THR A 28 -15.87 -38.20 -9.32
CA THR A 28 -16.11 -39.47 -8.60
C THR A 28 -17.41 -40.13 -9.06
N MET A 29 -18.48 -39.36 -9.28
CA MET A 29 -19.74 -39.89 -9.84
C MET A 29 -19.59 -40.40 -11.27
N ILE A 30 -18.85 -39.70 -12.13
CA ILE A 30 -18.62 -40.12 -13.53
C ILE A 30 -17.77 -41.38 -13.58
N LEU A 31 -16.74 -41.50 -12.72
CA LEU A 31 -15.95 -42.74 -12.62
C LEU A 31 -16.79 -43.92 -12.11
N LEU A 32 -17.66 -43.70 -11.11
CA LEU A 32 -18.54 -44.76 -10.57
C LEU A 32 -19.63 -45.20 -11.54
N ALA A 33 -20.08 -44.33 -12.45
CA ALA A 33 -21.09 -44.69 -13.46
C ALA A 33 -20.53 -45.54 -14.63
N SER A 34 -19.20 -45.65 -14.76
CA SER A 34 -18.54 -46.38 -15.86
C SER A 34 -18.28 -47.87 -15.60
N THR A 35 -18.71 -48.42 -14.46
CA THR A 35 -18.49 -49.84 -14.12
C THR A 35 -19.64 -50.77 -14.56
N THR A 36 -20.35 -50.44 -15.63
CA THR A 36 -21.25 -51.42 -16.29
C THR A 36 -20.40 -52.41 -17.06
N ASP A 37 -20.64 -53.71 -16.83
CA ASP A 37 -19.82 -54.82 -17.30
C ASP A 37 -19.34 -54.67 -18.76
N PRO A 38 -18.03 -54.88 -19.05
CA PRO A 38 -17.49 -54.68 -20.37
C PRO A 38 -18.08 -55.69 -21.35
N VAL A 39 -18.79 -55.20 -22.37
CA VAL A 39 -19.07 -55.98 -23.59
C VAL A 39 -17.72 -56.18 -24.30
N GLU A 40 -17.25 -57.42 -24.38
CA GLU A 40 -15.99 -57.77 -25.06
C GLU A 40 -15.99 -57.17 -26.49
N GLY A 41 -15.09 -56.20 -26.72
CA GLY A 41 -14.93 -55.51 -28.02
C GLY A 41 -15.50 -54.09 -28.12
N SER A 42 -16.13 -53.53 -27.07
CA SER A 42 -16.66 -52.16 -27.12
C SER A 42 -15.58 -51.08 -26.95
N ILE A 43 -15.45 -50.18 -27.94
CA ILE A 43 -14.53 -49.03 -27.93
C ILE A 43 -15.03 -47.83 -27.10
N LEU A 44 -16.29 -47.86 -26.63
CA LEU A 44 -16.94 -46.75 -25.94
C LEU A 44 -16.24 -46.30 -24.64
N PRO A 45 -15.76 -47.19 -23.74
CA PRO A 45 -15.10 -46.79 -22.51
C PRO A 45 -13.79 -46.02 -22.76
N VAL A 46 -13.08 -46.38 -23.83
CA VAL A 46 -11.83 -45.71 -24.23
C VAL A 46 -12.10 -44.29 -24.71
N ILE A 47 -13.19 -44.07 -25.46
CA ILE A 47 -13.58 -42.73 -25.91
C ILE A 47 -13.96 -41.82 -24.73
N PHE A 48 -14.72 -42.34 -23.75
CA PHE A 48 -15.11 -41.57 -22.56
C PHE A 48 -13.92 -41.16 -21.71
N THR A 49 -12.94 -42.04 -21.52
CA THR A 49 -11.72 -41.72 -20.76
C THR A 49 -10.87 -40.66 -21.44
N ILE A 50 -10.74 -40.71 -22.78
CA ILE A 50 -10.02 -39.69 -23.55
C ILE A 50 -10.70 -38.32 -23.43
N ILE A 51 -12.04 -38.26 -23.55
CA ILE A 51 -12.79 -37.00 -23.42
C ILE A 51 -12.64 -36.42 -22.00
N GLY A 52 -12.75 -37.27 -20.97
CA GLY A 52 -12.53 -36.86 -19.59
C GLY A 52 -11.11 -36.33 -19.34
N ALA A 53 -10.10 -36.97 -19.93
CA ALA A 53 -8.72 -36.51 -19.85
C ALA A 53 -8.53 -35.13 -20.52
N ILE A 54 -9.11 -34.92 -21.71
CA ILE A 54 -9.06 -33.62 -22.40
C ILE A 54 -9.75 -32.54 -21.57
N TRP A 55 -10.92 -32.85 -21.00
CA TRP A 55 -11.66 -31.90 -20.15
C TRP A 55 -10.86 -31.52 -18.90
N THR A 56 -10.31 -32.50 -18.19
CA THR A 56 -9.50 -32.24 -16.98
C THR A 56 -8.23 -31.44 -17.29
N LEU A 57 -7.55 -31.72 -18.40
CA LEU A 57 -6.39 -30.92 -18.84
C LEU A 57 -6.80 -29.48 -19.21
N SER A 58 -7.95 -29.31 -19.85
CA SER A 58 -8.48 -27.98 -20.19
C SER A 58 -8.83 -27.19 -18.93
N VAL A 59 -9.52 -27.81 -17.97
CA VAL A 59 -9.85 -27.21 -16.68
C VAL A 59 -8.57 -26.87 -15.89
N PHE A 60 -7.58 -27.77 -15.87
CA PHE A 60 -6.29 -27.51 -15.23
C PHE A 60 -5.59 -26.30 -15.84
N PHE A 61 -5.55 -26.19 -17.17
CA PHE A 61 -4.94 -25.06 -17.85
C PHE A 61 -5.65 -23.74 -17.53
N ILE A 62 -7.00 -23.73 -17.56
CA ILE A 62 -7.80 -22.57 -17.18
C ILE A 62 -7.54 -22.17 -15.73
N ASN A 63 -7.56 -23.13 -14.80
CA ASN A 63 -7.30 -22.87 -13.38
C ASN A 63 -5.88 -22.34 -13.14
N TYR A 64 -4.89 -22.86 -13.84
CA TYR A 64 -3.51 -22.38 -13.75
C TYR A 64 -3.37 -20.92 -14.22
N GLN A 65 -4.04 -20.54 -15.31
CA GLN A 65 -4.06 -19.16 -15.80
C GLN A 65 -4.81 -18.24 -14.82
N ASN A 66 -5.93 -18.69 -14.28
CA ASN A 66 -6.69 -17.97 -13.26
C ASN A 66 -5.86 -17.72 -11.99
N GLU A 67 -5.12 -18.72 -11.50
CA GLU A 67 -4.25 -18.57 -10.33
C GLU A 67 -3.12 -17.56 -10.56
N LYS A 68 -2.53 -17.53 -11.77
CA LYS A 68 -1.54 -16.49 -12.13
C LYS A 68 -2.17 -15.11 -12.13
N LEU A 69 -3.35 -14.95 -12.72
CA LEU A 69 -4.05 -13.67 -12.79
C LEU A 69 -4.46 -13.19 -11.38
N LYS A 70 -4.99 -14.07 -10.54
CA LYS A 70 -5.33 -13.77 -9.14
C LYS A 70 -4.13 -13.24 -8.37
N LYS A 71 -2.96 -13.90 -8.46
CA LYS A 71 -1.73 -13.43 -7.80
C LYS A 71 -1.30 -12.04 -8.27
N LYS A 72 -1.42 -11.75 -9.57
CA LYS A 72 -1.14 -10.41 -10.11
C LYS A 72 -2.11 -9.38 -9.54
N ILE A 73 -3.42 -9.65 -9.57
CA ILE A 73 -4.44 -8.75 -9.03
C ILE A 73 -4.24 -8.50 -7.53
N GLU A 74 -3.91 -9.54 -6.77
CA GLU A 74 -3.61 -9.45 -5.35
C GLU A 74 -2.39 -8.56 -5.10
N HIS A 75 -1.32 -8.73 -5.86
CA HIS A 75 -0.15 -7.85 -5.80
C HIS A 75 -0.51 -6.39 -6.08
N PHE A 76 -1.28 -6.10 -7.14
CA PHE A 76 -1.74 -4.73 -7.43
C PHE A 76 -2.60 -4.16 -6.32
N LYS A 77 -3.44 -4.98 -5.68
CA LYS A 77 -4.25 -4.57 -4.55
C LYS A 77 -3.36 -4.17 -3.36
N LEU A 78 -2.38 -5.01 -3.00
CA LEU A 78 -1.42 -4.70 -1.93
C LEU A 78 -0.64 -3.41 -2.22
N LEU A 79 -0.18 -3.23 -3.46
CA LEU A 79 0.54 -2.02 -3.86
C LEU A 79 -0.37 -0.78 -3.82
N LYS A 80 -1.63 -0.91 -4.24
CA LYS A 80 -2.63 0.17 -4.16
C LYS A 80 -2.89 0.57 -2.72
N ASP A 81 -3.08 -0.41 -1.83
CA ASP A 81 -3.34 -0.18 -0.41
C ASP A 81 -2.13 0.49 0.26
N TYR A 82 -0.92 0.00 -0.03
CA TYR A 82 0.34 0.64 0.37
C TYR A 82 0.43 2.10 -0.09
N ASN A 83 0.19 2.35 -1.39
CA ASN A 83 0.22 3.71 -1.96
C ASN A 83 -0.87 4.62 -1.37
N ALA A 84 -2.01 4.07 -0.96
CA ALA A 84 -3.08 4.82 -0.30
C ALA A 84 -2.64 5.28 1.10
N GLU A 85 -2.02 4.41 1.88
CA GLU A 85 -1.48 4.76 3.20
C GLU A 85 -0.32 5.75 3.10
N LEU A 86 0.61 5.58 2.14
CA LEU A 86 1.68 6.54 1.89
C LEU A 86 1.11 7.92 1.51
N LYS A 87 0.09 7.97 0.64
CA LYS A 87 -0.61 9.23 0.29
C LYS A 87 -1.26 9.89 1.50
N LYS A 88 -1.90 9.10 2.36
CA LYS A 88 -2.55 9.60 3.57
C LYS A 88 -1.53 10.22 4.54
N TRP A 89 -0.41 9.55 4.77
CA TRP A 89 0.71 10.08 5.55
C TRP A 89 1.25 11.40 4.95
N ALA A 90 1.46 11.41 3.63
CA ALA A 90 1.96 12.60 2.94
C ALA A 90 1.00 13.79 3.05
N ASN A 91 -0.31 13.56 2.91
CA ASN A 91 -1.34 14.61 3.07
C ASN A 91 -1.29 15.21 4.48
N ASN A 92 -1.26 14.38 5.53
CA ASN A 92 -1.14 14.86 6.91
C ASN A 92 0.12 15.72 7.10
N THR A 93 1.24 15.30 6.50
CA THR A 93 2.51 16.02 6.57
C THR A 93 2.43 17.37 5.85
N ILE A 94 1.79 17.42 4.68
CA ILE A 94 1.56 18.66 3.90
C ILE A 94 0.69 19.64 4.68
N ASP A 95 -0.32 19.14 5.39
CA ASP A 95 -1.18 19.96 6.24
C ASP A 95 -0.37 20.60 7.37
N LEU A 96 0.47 19.82 8.08
CA LEU A 96 1.36 20.36 9.12
C LEU A 96 2.34 21.40 8.58
N MET A 97 2.96 21.16 7.43
CA MET A 97 3.85 22.14 6.78
C MET A 97 3.11 23.42 6.39
N SER A 98 1.86 23.29 5.95
CA SER A 98 1.02 24.45 5.63
C SER A 98 0.66 25.24 6.88
N THR A 99 0.24 24.56 7.95
CA THR A 99 -0.01 25.19 9.26
C THR A 99 1.23 25.90 9.79
N ALA A 100 2.41 25.28 9.67
CA ALA A 100 3.68 25.89 10.03
C ALA A 100 3.98 27.17 9.24
N GLY A 101 3.78 27.16 7.92
CA GLY A 101 3.93 28.36 7.09
C GLY A 101 2.95 29.47 7.49
N HIS A 102 1.71 29.12 7.81
CA HIS A 102 0.72 30.10 8.29
C HIS A 102 1.02 30.63 9.68
N LEU A 103 1.57 29.81 10.58
CA LEU A 103 1.98 30.24 11.91
C LEU A 103 3.01 31.38 11.84
N CYS A 104 3.96 31.31 10.91
CA CYS A 104 4.94 32.39 10.69
C CYS A 104 4.30 33.75 10.32
N LEU A 105 3.06 33.75 9.81
CA LEU A 105 2.32 34.95 9.44
C LEU A 105 1.48 35.51 10.60
N LEU A 106 1.41 34.83 11.75
CA LEU A 106 0.71 35.33 12.92
C LEU A 106 1.64 36.21 13.77
N ASP A 107 1.06 37.21 14.44
CA ASP A 107 1.77 38.07 15.38
C ASP A 107 1.82 37.39 16.76
N PRO A 108 3.00 36.95 17.25
CA PRO A 108 3.12 36.26 18.53
C PRO A 108 2.61 37.09 19.71
N LYS A 109 2.60 38.42 19.61
CA LYS A 109 2.14 39.31 20.70
C LYS A 109 0.62 39.34 20.81
N LYS A 110 -0.09 39.00 19.73
CA LYS A 110 -1.56 38.99 19.69
C LYS A 110 -2.13 37.60 19.99
N ASP A 111 -1.32 36.56 19.85
CA ASP A 111 -1.73 35.18 20.11
C ASP A 111 -0.98 34.59 21.31
N SER A 112 -1.67 34.53 22.46
CA SER A 112 -1.13 33.93 23.69
C SER A 112 -0.85 32.43 23.56
N GLN A 113 -1.37 31.77 22.52
CA GLN A 113 -1.15 30.36 22.24
C GLN A 113 -0.04 30.11 21.23
N PHE A 114 0.60 31.15 20.67
CA PHE A 114 1.61 31.02 19.61
C PHE A 114 2.72 30.03 19.98
N TYR A 115 3.25 30.14 21.20
CA TYR A 115 4.28 29.21 21.70
C TYR A 115 3.79 27.76 21.72
N ASN A 116 2.57 27.53 22.20
CA ASN A 116 1.98 26.19 22.29
C ASN A 116 1.68 25.62 20.89
N GLN A 117 1.17 26.44 19.97
CA GLN A 117 0.94 26.04 18.57
C GLN A 117 2.25 25.63 17.90
N ARG A 118 3.32 26.43 18.06
CA ARG A 118 4.66 26.10 17.57
C ARG A 118 5.16 24.79 18.17
N HIS A 119 5.04 24.61 19.49
CA HIS A 119 5.48 23.41 20.17
C HIS A 119 4.73 22.16 19.69
N ASN A 120 3.41 22.26 19.53
CA ASN A 120 2.58 21.17 19.02
C ASN A 120 2.93 20.80 17.57
N LEU A 121 3.25 21.79 16.73
CA LEU A 121 3.74 21.53 15.37
C LEU A 121 5.07 20.77 15.37
N LEU A 122 6.00 21.10 16.28
CA LEU A 122 7.26 20.36 16.40
C LEU A 122 7.03 18.91 16.80
N ILE A 123 6.16 18.65 17.78
CA ILE A 123 5.79 17.30 18.19
C ILE A 123 5.19 16.54 17.00
N ALA A 124 4.24 17.14 16.30
CA ALA A 124 3.55 16.52 15.18
C ALA A 124 4.50 16.23 14.01
N LEU A 125 5.37 17.18 13.63
CA LEU A 125 6.36 17.00 12.59
C LEU A 125 7.36 15.89 12.95
N SER A 126 7.84 15.86 14.20
CA SER A 126 8.72 14.78 14.68
C SER A 126 8.04 13.42 14.54
N ALA A 127 6.77 13.31 14.93
CA ALA A 127 6.01 12.08 14.80
C ALA A 127 5.81 11.67 13.32
N GLU A 128 5.54 12.60 12.41
CA GLU A 128 5.42 12.31 10.98
C GLU A 128 6.75 11.90 10.34
N ILE A 129 7.90 12.42 10.82
CA ILE A 129 9.23 11.96 10.40
C ILE A 129 9.41 10.48 10.74
N ASP A 130 9.07 10.09 11.96
CA ASP A 130 9.21 8.69 12.40
C ASP A 130 8.23 7.77 11.66
N LYS A 131 6.97 8.18 11.49
CA LYS A 131 5.98 7.43 10.68
C LYS A 131 6.45 7.26 9.23
N GLY A 132 7.06 8.29 8.66
CA GLY A 132 7.57 8.27 7.30
C GLY A 132 8.62 7.18 7.05
N ARG A 133 9.38 6.79 8.08
CA ARG A 133 10.37 5.70 8.00
C ARG A 133 9.74 4.32 7.75
N PHE A 134 8.46 4.14 8.06
CA PHE A 134 7.76 2.89 7.75
C PHE A 134 7.49 2.72 6.26
N PHE A 135 7.39 3.83 5.52
CA PHE A 135 7.18 3.83 4.07
C PHE A 135 8.46 4.07 3.28
N LEU A 136 9.41 4.79 3.87
CA LEU A 136 10.58 5.29 3.17
C LEU A 136 11.85 4.77 3.87
N PRO A 137 12.25 3.51 3.57
CA PRO A 137 13.43 2.92 4.18
C PRO A 137 14.69 3.70 3.78
N ASN A 138 15.65 3.75 4.70
CA ASN A 138 16.95 4.36 4.43
C ASN A 138 17.73 3.52 3.39
N THR A 139 18.60 4.18 2.63
CA THR A 139 19.49 3.52 1.66
C THR A 139 20.84 3.20 2.28
N GLU A 140 21.61 2.27 1.69
CA GLU A 140 22.98 1.92 2.09
C GLU A 140 23.11 1.56 3.59
N ILE A 141 22.29 0.61 4.03
CA ILE A 141 22.16 0.23 5.44
C ILE A 141 23.47 -0.42 5.96
N ASP A 142 24.27 -1.04 5.10
CA ASP A 142 25.43 -1.87 5.47
C ASP A 142 26.71 -1.12 5.85
N GLY A 143 26.70 0.22 5.92
CA GLY A 143 27.91 1.00 6.22
C GLY A 143 27.75 2.11 7.24
N HIS A 144 26.60 2.78 7.28
CA HIS A 144 26.41 3.99 8.07
C HIS A 144 25.51 3.76 9.28
N GLY A 145 25.99 4.15 10.48
CA GLY A 145 25.15 4.17 11.68
C GLY A 145 24.79 2.80 12.25
N GLN A 146 25.63 1.78 12.07
CA GLN A 146 25.41 0.40 12.57
C GLN A 146 25.08 0.31 14.07
N TYR A 147 25.55 1.27 14.87
CA TYR A 147 25.26 1.39 16.30
C TYR A 147 23.85 1.94 16.61
N LYS A 148 23.11 2.41 15.61
CA LYS A 148 21.76 2.95 15.75
C LYS A 148 20.72 1.84 15.60
N ALA A 149 19.51 2.10 16.09
CA ALA A 149 18.37 1.22 15.85
C ALA A 149 18.07 1.05 14.35
N ALA A 150 17.53 -0.10 13.96
CA ALA A 150 17.39 -0.53 12.56
C ALA A 150 16.79 0.55 11.62
N ALA A 151 15.70 1.22 12.03
CA ALA A 151 15.05 2.27 11.22
C ALA A 151 15.90 3.55 11.02
N TYR A 152 17.03 3.68 11.71
CA TYR A 152 17.94 4.84 11.71
C TYR A 152 19.33 4.52 11.14
N GLN A 153 19.55 3.28 10.69
CA GLN A 153 20.76 2.87 9.98
C GLN A 153 20.69 3.29 8.51
N GLY A 154 21.85 3.55 7.88
CA GLY A 154 21.94 4.03 6.49
C GLY A 154 21.72 5.53 6.32
N PHE A 155 21.45 5.94 5.08
CA PHE A 155 21.15 7.33 4.70
C PHE A 155 19.64 7.55 4.56
N ARG A 156 19.17 8.60 5.23
CA ARG A 156 17.77 9.02 5.16
C ARG A 156 17.45 9.51 3.75
N VAL A 157 16.32 9.07 3.21
CA VAL A 157 15.85 9.51 1.89
C VAL A 157 15.54 11.00 1.85
N LYS A 158 15.59 11.58 0.65
CA LYS A 158 15.40 13.03 0.43
C LYS A 158 14.09 13.57 1.00
N ALA A 159 12.97 12.88 0.79
CA ALA A 159 11.67 13.31 1.33
C ALA A 159 11.71 13.52 2.85
N LEU A 160 12.34 12.61 3.59
CA LEU A 160 12.45 12.73 5.05
C LEU A 160 13.51 13.75 5.47
N ASN A 161 14.56 13.99 4.68
CA ASN A 161 15.50 15.09 4.93
C ASN A 161 14.79 16.44 4.85
N VAL A 162 14.01 16.66 3.80
CA VAL A 162 13.22 17.90 3.63
C VAL A 162 12.26 18.13 4.81
N LEU A 163 11.67 17.06 5.35
CA LEU A 163 10.79 17.15 6.51
C LEU A 163 11.56 17.51 7.79
N VAL A 164 12.78 17.00 7.96
CA VAL A 164 13.68 17.40 9.06
C VAL A 164 14.12 18.86 8.91
N ASP A 165 14.46 19.30 7.71
CA ASP A 165 14.77 20.71 7.45
C ASP A 165 13.57 21.60 7.82
N CYS A 166 12.35 21.19 7.44
CA CYS A 166 11.13 21.89 7.84
C CYS A 166 10.94 21.93 9.37
N TYR A 167 11.22 20.83 10.07
CA TYR A 167 11.19 20.80 11.54
C TYR A 167 12.17 21.81 12.14
N ASP A 168 13.39 21.88 11.63
CA ASP A 168 14.41 22.83 12.11
C ASP A 168 14.02 24.28 11.80
N LEU A 169 13.38 24.54 10.65
CA LEU A 169 12.79 25.84 10.33
C LEU A 169 11.69 26.24 11.33
N VAL A 170 10.75 25.33 11.64
CA VAL A 170 9.70 25.59 12.64
C VAL A 170 10.30 25.84 14.02
N LYS A 171 11.38 25.13 14.35
CA LYS A 171 12.12 25.34 15.59
C LYS A 171 12.79 26.73 15.61
N SER A 172 13.16 27.28 14.45
CA SER A 172 13.77 28.62 14.36
C SER A 172 12.76 29.78 14.43
N ILE A 173 11.45 29.53 14.33
CA ILE A 173 10.41 30.57 14.43
C ILE A 173 10.55 31.33 15.76
N ASP A 174 10.68 32.65 15.66
CA ASP A 174 10.75 33.59 16.78
C ASP A 174 9.34 33.82 17.34
N TYR A 175 9.19 33.59 18.65
CA TYR A 175 7.92 33.71 19.37
C TYR A 175 7.73 35.09 20.03
N MET A 176 8.61 36.05 19.74
CA MET A 176 8.60 37.41 20.26
C MET A 176 8.43 38.45 19.14
N ASP A 177 8.93 38.15 17.94
CA ASP A 177 8.96 39.07 16.80
C ASP A 177 8.57 38.39 15.47
N GLN A 178 7.38 38.74 14.98
CA GLN A 178 6.84 38.26 13.71
C GLN A 178 7.71 38.61 12.49
N GLN A 179 8.38 39.77 12.48
CA GLN A 179 9.09 40.23 11.27
C GLN A 179 10.24 39.29 10.90
N LYS A 180 10.82 38.64 11.90
CA LYS A 180 11.89 37.63 11.71
C LYS A 180 11.38 36.31 11.13
N ASN A 181 10.07 36.07 11.17
CA ASN A 181 9.46 34.83 10.69
C ASN A 181 9.10 34.89 9.19
N ILE A 182 9.04 36.08 8.58
CA ILE A 182 8.68 36.25 7.16
C ILE A 182 9.63 35.46 6.22
N PRO A 183 10.98 35.50 6.40
CA PRO A 183 11.88 34.69 5.58
C PRO A 183 11.68 33.18 5.80
N VAL A 184 11.40 32.78 7.04
CA VAL A 184 11.16 31.37 7.43
C VAL A 184 9.92 30.82 6.72
N THR A 185 8.86 31.62 6.56
CA THR A 185 7.68 31.24 5.78
C THR A 185 8.04 30.79 4.36
N LYS A 186 8.89 31.55 3.67
CA LYS A 186 9.29 31.22 2.30
C LYS A 186 10.03 29.88 2.24
N GLN A 187 10.93 29.65 3.19
CA GLN A 187 11.70 28.41 3.29
C GLN A 187 10.80 27.21 3.61
N ILE A 188 9.84 27.34 4.54
CA ILE A 188 8.87 26.28 4.83
C ILE A 188 8.05 25.94 3.58
N MET A 189 7.62 26.94 2.81
CA MET A 189 6.86 26.72 1.57
C MET A 189 7.71 26.09 0.46
N GLU A 190 9.02 26.29 0.48
CA GLU A 190 9.97 25.59 -0.40
C GLU A 190 10.16 24.14 0.04
N CYS A 191 10.37 23.88 1.34
CA CYS A 191 10.37 22.52 1.90
C CYS A 191 9.10 21.76 1.52
N LYS A 192 7.92 22.38 1.62
CA LYS A 192 6.66 21.74 1.22
C LYS A 192 6.64 21.33 -0.24
N ARG A 193 7.10 22.19 -1.14
CA ARG A 193 7.16 21.89 -2.59
C ARG A 193 8.13 20.74 -2.88
N ASN A 194 9.31 20.77 -2.25
CA ASN A 194 10.31 19.73 -2.41
C ASN A 194 9.81 18.38 -1.86
N PHE A 195 9.15 18.40 -0.70
CA PHE A 195 8.55 17.21 -0.10
C PHE A 195 7.49 16.59 -1.03
N VAL A 196 6.55 17.39 -1.55
CA VAL A 196 5.53 16.92 -2.49
C VAL A 196 6.16 16.29 -3.73
N SER A 197 7.20 16.93 -4.29
CA SER A 197 7.92 16.40 -5.45
C SER A 197 8.57 15.04 -5.16
N GLU A 198 9.25 14.89 -4.03
CA GLU A 198 9.90 13.64 -3.64
C GLU A 198 8.86 12.53 -3.37
N VAL A 199 7.74 12.82 -2.71
CA VAL A 199 6.66 11.85 -2.50
C VAL A 199 6.01 11.45 -3.82
N GLN A 200 5.82 12.40 -4.75
CA GLN A 200 5.26 12.10 -6.07
C GLN A 200 6.15 11.14 -6.87
N ILE A 201 7.46 11.28 -6.77
CA ILE A 201 8.43 10.35 -7.38
C ILE A 201 8.25 8.94 -6.79
N GLN A 202 8.06 8.83 -5.47
CA GLN A 202 7.88 7.53 -4.81
C GLN A 202 6.54 6.86 -5.15
N LEU A 203 5.47 7.64 -5.27
CA LEU A 203 4.15 7.12 -5.61
C LEU A 203 4.02 6.69 -7.07
N ASP A 204 4.77 7.33 -7.96
CA ASP A 204 4.75 7.15 -9.43
C ASP A 204 3.37 6.73 -9.99
N PRO A 205 2.34 7.59 -9.86
CA PRO A 205 0.96 7.21 -10.17
C PRO A 205 0.76 6.84 -11.65
N ARG A 206 1.60 7.38 -12.54
CA ARG A 206 1.53 7.10 -13.98
C ARG A 206 2.02 5.70 -14.31
N LYS A 207 3.16 5.30 -13.73
CA LYS A 207 3.67 3.94 -13.90
C LYS A 207 2.68 2.91 -13.36
N PHE A 208 2.09 3.16 -12.19
CA PHE A 208 1.08 2.28 -11.61
C PHE A 208 -0.12 2.06 -12.55
N GLU A 209 -0.63 3.12 -13.19
CA GLU A 209 -1.75 3.03 -14.13
C GLU A 209 -1.40 2.22 -15.38
N ILE A 210 -0.21 2.44 -15.94
CA ILE A 210 0.29 1.68 -17.11
C ILE A 210 0.40 0.19 -16.78
N ASP A 211 1.09 -0.15 -15.68
CA ASP A 211 1.32 -1.53 -15.25
C ASP A 211 0.00 -2.29 -15.00
N PHE A 212 -1.01 -1.58 -14.45
CA PHE A 212 -2.33 -2.13 -14.22
C PHE A 212 -3.09 -2.42 -15.52
N ILE A 213 -3.09 -1.48 -16.47
CA ILE A 213 -3.74 -1.65 -17.78
C ILE A 213 -3.10 -2.80 -18.56
N GLU A 214 -1.78 -2.89 -18.56
CA GLU A 214 -1.06 -4.00 -19.21
C GLU A 214 -1.42 -5.36 -18.60
N THR A 215 -1.56 -5.42 -17.28
CA THR A 215 -1.95 -6.65 -16.59
C THR A 215 -3.36 -7.10 -16.96
N ILE A 216 -4.31 -6.17 -17.06
CA ILE A 216 -5.67 -6.50 -17.51
C ILE A 216 -5.67 -7.01 -18.94
N LYS A 217 -4.92 -6.35 -19.84
CA LYS A 217 -4.81 -6.76 -21.25
C LYS A 217 -4.20 -8.15 -21.43
N GLN A 218 -3.32 -8.59 -20.54
CA GLN A 218 -2.74 -9.94 -20.57
C GLN A 218 -3.68 -11.02 -20.00
N GLY A 219 -4.71 -10.62 -19.25
CA GLY A 219 -5.68 -11.53 -18.63
C GLY A 219 -7.00 -11.67 -19.41
N LEU A 220 -7.26 -10.79 -20.38
CA LEU A 220 -8.35 -10.87 -21.36
C LEU A 220 -7.87 -11.59 -22.63
#